data_AF-A0A1V3WAF3-F1
#
_entry.id   AF-A0A1V3WAF3-F1
#
_cell.length_a   1.000
_cell.length_b   1.000
_cell.length_c   1.000
_cell.angle_alpha   90.00
_cell.angle_beta   90.00
_cell.angle_gamma   90.00
#
_symmetry.space_group_name_H-M   'P 1'
#
loop_
_entity.id
_entity.type
_entity.pdbx_description
1 polymer ?
#
loop_
_entity_poly.entity_id
_entity_poly.type
_entity_poly.pdbx_seq_one_letter_code
_entity_poly.pdbx_strand_id
1 'polypeptide(L)'
;MRRPTDSTSRQFVGPGDIAGGSGRHRRRGGDPAGGDALPARRRRADALAAARRVDPTDQRALAAVPPDILDDLSRSMVVAVDNAVRTSSNELAVAIDEFGQERTAPFTRAVDNAKAALAQAFSVRQQLDDSVPETPAQRRELLTRVIVSAATADRELEAQTEAFEQLRDLVINAPSRLDMLTQQYVELTTRIAPSQQRLAELHDEFGETALTSVAGNVTAAQERLVFADRNIGMARELSTQAVSGGQSGLVDAVRAAESALGQARSLLDAVDSAAGDIRHASPSCRRSWLM
;
A
#
# COMPACT_ATOMS: atom_id res chain seq x y z
N MET A 1 7.37 -33.69 29.79
CA MET A 1 6.24 -33.09 30.55
C MET A 1 5.41 -32.27 29.56
N ARG A 2 4.36 -32.86 28.96
CA ARG A 2 2.92 -32.66 29.26
C ARG A 2 2.45 -31.19 29.42
N ARG A 3 1.95 -30.64 28.28
CA ARG A 3 0.69 -29.89 28.06
C ARG A 3 0.54 -28.44 28.61
N PRO A 4 -0.43 -27.63 28.11
CA PRO A 4 -0.70 -27.27 26.71
C PRO A 4 -1.09 -25.77 26.53
N THR A 5 -1.38 -25.41 25.29
CA THR A 5 -1.93 -24.16 24.73
C THR A 5 -3.20 -23.63 25.42
N ASP A 6 -3.36 -22.31 25.49
CA ASP A 6 -4.68 -21.69 25.65
C ASP A 6 -4.95 -20.64 24.57
N SER A 7 -5.98 -20.94 23.78
CA SER A 7 -6.42 -20.23 22.58
C SER A 7 -7.78 -19.62 22.90
N THR A 8 -7.84 -18.33 23.23
CA THR A 8 -9.10 -17.69 23.59
C THR A 8 -9.93 -17.40 22.34
N SER A 9 -10.77 -18.38 21.99
CA SER A 9 -11.87 -18.25 21.04
C SER A 9 -13.04 -17.54 21.72
N ARG A 10 -13.38 -16.32 21.29
CA ARG A 10 -14.63 -15.65 21.71
C ARG A 10 -15.81 -16.19 20.91
N GLN A 11 -16.70 -16.87 21.62
CA GLN A 11 -17.94 -17.45 21.13
C GLN A 11 -18.99 -16.39 20.81
N PHE A 12 -19.68 -16.66 19.70
CA PHE A 12 -20.85 -16.02 19.15
C PHE A 12 -22.10 -16.42 19.96
N VAL A 13 -22.88 -15.44 20.43
CA VAL A 13 -24.16 -15.67 21.13
C VAL A 13 -25.30 -15.37 20.16
N GLY A 14 -26.06 -16.39 19.79
CA GLY A 14 -27.31 -16.26 19.02
C GLY A 14 -28.52 -15.95 19.93
N PRO A 15 -29.59 -15.34 19.40
CA PRO A 15 -30.79 -15.05 20.17
C PRO A 15 -31.69 -16.28 20.27
N GLY A 16 -32.15 -16.58 21.49
CA GLY A 16 -33.13 -17.61 21.79
C GLY A 16 -34.56 -17.08 21.80
N ASP A 17 -35.45 -17.83 21.18
CA ASP A 17 -36.90 -17.69 21.20
C ASP A 17 -37.48 -17.94 22.60
N ILE A 18 -38.40 -17.08 23.05
CA ILE A 18 -39.42 -17.44 24.05
C ILE A 18 -40.78 -16.95 23.57
N ALA A 19 -41.64 -17.92 23.29
CA ALA A 19 -43.07 -17.75 23.10
C ALA A 19 -43.80 -17.77 24.46
N GLY A 20 -44.87 -16.98 24.60
CA GLY A 20 -45.91 -17.24 25.59
C GLY A 20 -46.71 -16.02 26.08
N GLY A 21 -47.99 -15.95 25.69
CA GLY A 21 -49.05 -15.59 26.65
C GLY A 21 -49.80 -14.25 26.48
N SER A 22 -50.79 -14.26 25.57
CA SER A 22 -52.15 -13.69 25.71
C SER A 22 -52.46 -12.63 26.78
N GLY A 23 -52.87 -11.43 26.32
CA GLY A 23 -53.68 -10.49 27.08
C GLY A 23 -54.40 -9.48 26.18
N ARG A 24 -55.70 -9.70 25.92
CA ARG A 24 -56.54 -8.75 25.18
C ARG A 24 -56.90 -7.56 26.07
N HIS A 25 -56.62 -6.33 25.62
CA HIS A 25 -57.51 -5.21 25.87
C HIS A 25 -57.53 -4.25 24.68
N ARG A 26 -58.71 -4.14 24.05
CA ARG A 26 -59.05 -3.05 23.14
C ARG A 26 -59.15 -1.76 23.95
N ARG A 27 -58.36 -0.75 23.63
CA ARG A 27 -58.84 0.63 23.60
C ARG A 27 -58.41 1.31 22.31
N ARG A 28 -59.44 1.80 21.63
CA ARG A 28 -59.44 2.61 20.42
C ARG A 28 -59.08 4.03 20.86
N GLY A 29 -58.02 4.58 20.31
CA GLY A 29 -57.60 5.97 20.50
C GLY A 29 -56.51 6.24 19.47
N GLY A 30 -56.91 6.74 18.31
CA GLY A 30 -55.99 7.08 17.23
C GLY A 30 -55.43 8.48 17.44
N ASP A 31 -54.11 8.57 17.48
CA ASP A 31 -53.36 9.78 17.15
C ASP A 31 -52.66 9.54 15.79
N PRO A 32 -53.06 10.18 14.69
CA PRO A 32 -52.37 10.08 13.42
C PRO A 32 -51.34 11.21 13.30
N ALA A 33 -50.23 11.12 14.04
CA ALA A 33 -49.15 12.11 13.88
C ALA A 33 -47.72 11.59 14.12
N GLY A 34 -47.51 10.28 14.31
CA GLY A 34 -46.18 9.71 14.64
C GLY A 34 -45.64 8.62 13.71
N GLY A 35 -46.43 8.12 12.75
CA GLY A 35 -46.11 6.91 11.98
C GLY A 35 -45.14 7.08 10.81
N ASP A 36 -45.09 8.25 10.18
CA ASP A 36 -44.39 8.46 8.91
C ASP A 36 -42.93 8.93 9.05
N ALA A 37 -42.51 9.33 10.25
CA ALA A 37 -41.16 9.81 10.50
C ALA A 37 -40.12 8.68 10.59
N LEU A 38 -40.50 7.50 11.09
CA LEU A 38 -39.60 6.34 11.22
C LEU A 38 -39.20 5.73 9.85
N PRO A 39 -40.11 5.56 8.87
CA PRO A 39 -39.76 5.09 7.52
C PRO A 39 -38.93 6.10 6.73
N ALA A 40 -39.13 7.41 6.91
CA ALA A 40 -38.37 8.45 6.23
C ALA A 40 -36.93 8.56 6.74
N ARG A 41 -36.73 8.52 8.07
CA ARG A 41 -35.39 8.49 8.69
C ARG A 41 -34.59 7.26 8.27
N ARG A 42 -35.24 6.09 8.23
CA ARG A 42 -34.59 4.84 7.80
C ARG A 42 -34.14 4.90 6.34
N ARG A 43 -35.01 5.40 5.44
CA ARG A 43 -34.67 5.61 4.02
C ARG A 43 -33.48 6.56 3.83
N ARG A 44 -33.42 7.66 4.59
CA ARG A 44 -32.29 8.60 4.55
C ARG A 44 -30.99 7.94 5.04
N ALA A 45 -31.04 7.17 6.13
CA ALA A 45 -29.89 6.42 6.62
C ALA A 45 -29.40 5.37 5.61
N ASP A 46 -30.32 4.64 4.97
CA ASP A 46 -29.99 3.66 3.94
C ASP A 46 -29.36 4.32 2.70
N ALA A 47 -29.87 5.48 2.28
CA ALA A 47 -29.33 6.27 1.18
C ALA A 47 -27.93 6.82 1.50
N LEU A 48 -27.70 7.31 2.72
CA LEU A 48 -26.36 7.72 3.17
C LEU A 48 -25.39 6.53 3.23
N ALA A 49 -25.84 5.37 3.71
CA ALA A 49 -25.05 4.16 3.71
C ALA A 49 -24.71 3.70 2.29
N ALA A 50 -25.62 3.86 1.32
CA ALA A 50 -25.34 3.63 -0.10
C ALA A 50 -24.33 4.64 -0.65
N ALA A 51 -24.48 5.93 -0.35
CA ALA A 51 -23.57 6.98 -0.79
C ALA A 51 -22.15 6.78 -0.25
N ARG A 52 -21.99 6.26 0.98
CA ARG A 52 -20.67 5.90 1.53
C ARG A 52 -19.94 4.77 0.79
N ARG A 53 -20.65 3.99 -0.03
CA ARG A 53 -20.04 2.94 -0.88
C ARG A 53 -19.62 3.45 -2.24
N VAL A 54 -20.05 4.65 -2.62
CA VAL A 54 -19.61 5.30 -3.85
C VAL A 54 -18.17 5.76 -3.66
N ASP A 55 -17.36 5.69 -4.72
CA ASP A 55 -16.02 6.26 -4.71
C ASP A 55 -16.13 7.79 -4.50
N PRO A 56 -15.69 8.33 -3.34
CA PRO A 56 -15.82 9.75 -3.02
C PRO A 56 -14.87 10.65 -3.85
N THR A 57 -13.96 10.08 -4.62
CA THR A 57 -13.09 10.82 -5.55
C THR A 57 -13.66 10.87 -6.97
N ASP A 58 -14.68 10.06 -7.29
CA ASP A 58 -15.36 10.08 -8.58
C ASP A 58 -16.51 11.08 -8.58
N GLN A 59 -16.26 12.26 -9.17
CA GLN A 59 -17.26 13.31 -9.32
C GLN A 59 -18.51 12.88 -10.12
N ARG A 60 -18.37 11.97 -11.09
CA ARG A 60 -19.50 11.48 -11.89
C ARG A 60 -20.39 10.58 -11.05
N ALA A 61 -19.79 9.74 -10.21
CA ALA A 61 -20.53 8.90 -9.28
C ALA A 61 -21.26 9.74 -8.20
N LEU A 62 -20.61 10.80 -7.70
CA LEU A 62 -21.23 11.76 -6.78
C LEU A 62 -22.39 12.56 -7.39
N ALA A 63 -22.39 12.77 -8.72
CA ALA A 63 -23.48 13.48 -9.40
C ALA A 63 -24.83 12.74 -9.28
N ALA A 64 -24.81 11.40 -9.13
CA ALA A 64 -26.01 10.60 -8.91
C ALA A 64 -26.54 10.65 -7.48
N VAL A 65 -25.78 11.19 -6.52
CA VAL A 65 -26.18 11.29 -5.11
C VAL A 65 -27.15 12.49 -4.93
N PRO A 66 -28.30 12.30 -4.25
CA PRO A 66 -29.21 13.39 -3.93
C PRO A 66 -28.54 14.49 -3.09
N PRO A 67 -28.86 15.79 -3.30
CA PRO A 67 -28.16 16.89 -2.64
C PRO A 67 -28.18 16.85 -1.11
N ASP A 68 -29.27 16.39 -0.50
CA ASP A 68 -29.40 16.28 0.96
C ASP A 68 -28.54 15.14 1.53
N ILE A 69 -28.42 14.04 0.79
CA ILE A 69 -27.49 12.93 1.11
C ILE A 69 -26.05 13.35 0.87
N LEU A 70 -25.78 14.17 -0.14
CA LEU A 70 -24.46 14.74 -0.41
C LEU A 70 -24.02 15.70 0.71
N ASP A 71 -24.96 16.47 1.28
CA ASP A 71 -24.70 17.31 2.46
C ASP A 71 -24.29 16.45 3.66
N ASP A 72 -25.08 15.42 4.00
CA ASP A 72 -24.78 14.49 5.08
C ASP A 72 -23.43 13.77 4.86
N LEU A 73 -23.16 13.34 3.62
CA LEU A 73 -21.90 12.69 3.26
C LEU A 73 -20.73 13.66 3.47
N SER A 74 -20.82 14.90 2.99
CA SER A 74 -19.79 15.93 3.18
C SER A 74 -19.45 16.14 4.65
N ARG A 75 -20.45 16.26 5.53
CA ARG A 75 -20.24 16.41 6.98
C ARG A 75 -19.51 15.20 7.55
N SER A 76 -19.93 13.99 7.15
CA SER A 76 -19.29 12.76 7.64
C SER A 76 -17.84 12.63 7.18
N MET A 77 -17.51 13.05 5.94
CA MET A 77 -16.15 13.02 5.41
C MET A 77 -15.23 14.03 6.10
N VAL A 78 -15.73 15.22 6.42
CA VAL A 78 -14.98 16.22 7.20
C VAL A 78 -14.61 15.68 8.59
N VAL A 79 -15.54 15.00 9.27
CA VAL A 79 -15.25 14.36 10.57
C VAL A 79 -14.26 13.20 10.42
N ALA A 80 -14.37 12.41 9.36
CA ALA A 80 -13.43 11.31 9.10
C ALA A 80 -12.01 11.84 8.89
N VAL A 81 -11.83 12.83 8.01
CA VAL A 81 -10.49 13.38 7.73
C VAL A 81 -9.91 14.15 8.92
N ASP A 82 -10.72 14.83 9.75
CA ASP A 82 -10.24 15.43 11.01
C ASP A 82 -9.67 14.38 11.96
N ASN A 83 -10.37 13.25 12.12
CA ASN A 83 -9.86 12.13 12.91
C ASN A 83 -8.59 11.52 12.30
N ALA A 84 -8.55 11.35 10.97
CA ALA A 84 -7.39 10.84 10.25
C ALA A 84 -6.17 11.76 10.46
N VAL A 85 -6.32 13.08 10.29
CA VAL A 85 -5.25 14.07 10.52
C VAL A 85 -4.69 13.96 11.93
N ARG A 86 -5.55 13.82 12.95
CA ARG A 86 -5.10 13.68 14.34
C ARG A 86 -4.30 12.39 14.55
N THR A 87 -4.81 11.26 14.06
CA THR A 87 -4.13 9.96 14.17
C THR A 87 -2.80 9.97 13.42
N SER A 88 -2.82 10.36 12.15
CA SER A 88 -1.63 10.43 11.29
C SER A 88 -0.60 11.43 11.79
N SER A 89 -0.99 12.52 12.44
CA SER A 89 -0.01 13.44 13.07
C SER A 89 0.75 12.78 14.22
N ASN A 90 0.10 11.92 15.01
CA ASN A 90 0.77 11.17 16.07
C ASN A 90 1.68 10.09 15.47
N GLU A 91 1.21 9.37 14.44
CA GLU A 91 2.00 8.37 13.73
C GLU A 91 3.22 8.99 13.05
N LEU A 92 3.08 10.17 12.45
CA LEU A 92 4.18 10.90 11.86
C LEU A 92 5.28 11.21 12.89
N ALA A 93 4.89 11.61 14.11
CA ALA A 93 5.87 11.88 15.17
C ALA A 93 6.68 10.63 15.54
N VAL A 94 6.01 9.47 15.62
CA VAL A 94 6.68 8.18 15.84
C VAL A 94 7.58 7.82 14.65
N ALA A 95 7.08 7.96 13.42
CA ALA A 95 7.84 7.68 12.22
C ALA A 95 9.10 8.56 12.10
N ILE A 96 9.04 9.83 12.55
CA ILE A 96 10.19 10.74 12.57
C ILE A 96 11.25 10.24 13.56
N ASP A 97 10.85 9.76 14.73
CA ASP A 97 11.78 9.19 15.72
C ASP A 97 12.43 7.90 15.21
N GLU A 98 11.65 7.07 14.54
CA GLU A 98 12.07 5.77 14.01
C GLU A 98 12.97 5.88 12.77
N PHE A 99 12.57 6.71 11.79
CA PHE A 99 13.15 6.74 10.45
C PHE A 99 13.82 8.07 10.08
N GLY A 100 13.67 9.10 10.91
CA GLY A 100 14.23 10.43 10.66
C GLY A 100 13.38 11.31 9.74
N GLN A 101 13.72 12.59 9.70
CA GLN A 101 12.96 13.62 8.97
C GLN A 101 12.99 13.46 7.45
N GLU A 102 14.12 13.01 6.89
CA GLU A 102 14.26 12.90 5.44
C GLU A 102 13.32 11.84 4.86
N ARG A 103 13.28 10.65 5.45
CA ARG A 103 12.42 9.55 5.00
C ARG A 103 10.93 9.86 5.22
N THR A 104 10.60 10.64 6.24
CA THR A 104 9.23 11.01 6.60
C THR A 104 8.70 12.23 5.85
N ALA A 105 9.51 12.91 5.04
CA ALA A 105 9.08 14.09 4.29
C ALA A 105 7.81 13.90 3.43
N PRO A 106 7.56 12.75 2.76
CA PRO A 106 6.28 12.50 2.09
C PRO A 106 5.08 12.46 3.05
N PHE A 107 5.22 11.84 4.23
CA PHE A 107 4.16 11.78 5.22
C PHE A 107 3.88 13.14 5.87
N THR A 108 4.93 13.91 6.15
CA THR A 108 4.79 15.31 6.58
C THR A 108 3.97 16.12 5.59
N ARG A 109 4.28 16.01 4.29
CA ARG A 109 3.50 16.70 3.23
C ARG A 109 2.05 16.25 3.18
N ALA A 110 1.78 14.94 3.30
CA ALA A 110 0.42 14.42 3.32
C ALA A 110 -0.39 14.96 4.51
N VAL A 111 0.21 15.01 5.70
CA VAL A 111 -0.42 15.59 6.90
C VAL A 111 -0.70 17.08 6.72
N ASP A 112 0.22 17.85 6.14
CA ASP A 112 0.03 19.28 5.89
C ASP A 112 -1.04 19.54 4.81
N ASN A 113 -1.06 18.72 3.74
CA ASN A 113 -2.10 18.76 2.72
C ASN A 113 -3.48 18.46 3.33
N ALA A 114 -3.58 17.46 4.19
CA ALA A 114 -4.83 17.09 4.84
C ALA A 114 -5.34 18.17 5.80
N LYS A 115 -4.44 18.83 6.55
CA LYS A 115 -4.79 20.01 7.36
C LYS A 115 -5.33 21.16 6.49
N ALA A 116 -4.70 21.42 5.35
CA ALA A 116 -5.15 22.45 4.41
C ALA A 116 -6.53 22.12 3.81
N ALA A 117 -6.74 20.86 3.41
CA ALA A 117 -8.03 20.37 2.90
C ALA A 117 -9.14 20.50 3.95
N LEU A 118 -8.85 20.16 5.21
CA LEU A 118 -9.77 20.30 6.33
C LEU A 118 -10.15 21.77 6.60
N ALA A 119 -9.17 22.68 6.59
CA ALA A 119 -9.43 24.11 6.74
C ALA A 119 -10.33 24.66 5.62
N GLN A 120 -10.05 24.29 4.37
CA GLN A 120 -10.91 24.65 3.23
C GLN A 120 -12.31 24.08 3.37
N ALA A 121 -12.44 22.84 3.81
CA ALA A 121 -13.74 22.21 4.02
C ALA A 121 -14.56 22.97 5.07
N PHE A 122 -13.95 23.40 6.19
CA PHE A 122 -14.65 24.22 7.17
C PHE A 122 -15.10 25.57 6.60
N SER A 123 -14.27 26.25 5.80
CA SER A 123 -14.69 27.50 5.15
C SER A 123 -15.88 27.29 4.20
N VAL A 124 -15.87 26.21 3.40
CA VAL A 124 -17.00 25.88 2.52
C VAL A 124 -18.25 25.54 3.33
N ARG A 125 -18.11 24.78 4.42
CA ARG A 125 -19.23 24.47 5.32
C ARG A 125 -19.83 25.72 5.96
N GLN A 126 -19.00 26.67 6.37
CA GLN A 126 -19.44 27.95 6.91
C GLN A 126 -20.25 28.75 5.89
N GLN A 127 -19.80 28.77 4.63
CA GLN A 127 -20.53 29.40 3.53
C GLN A 127 -21.90 28.73 3.32
N LEU A 128 -21.93 27.40 3.22
CA LEU A 128 -23.17 26.62 2.99
C LEU A 128 -24.22 26.71 4.11
N ASP A 129 -23.78 27.10 5.31
CA ASP A 129 -24.60 27.25 6.51
C ASP A 129 -24.88 28.75 6.84
N ASP A 130 -24.47 29.69 5.97
CA ASP A 130 -24.73 31.13 6.14
C ASP A 130 -26.18 31.53 5.75
N SER A 131 -26.48 32.83 5.84
CA SER A 131 -27.82 33.37 5.57
C SER A 131 -28.11 33.63 4.09
N VAL A 132 -27.14 33.46 3.20
CA VAL A 132 -27.21 33.71 1.76
C VAL A 132 -27.21 32.37 1.01
N PRO A 133 -28.39 31.82 0.67
CA PRO A 133 -28.45 30.50 0.05
C PRO A 133 -27.83 30.49 -1.35
N GLU A 134 -27.02 29.47 -1.63
CA GLU A 134 -26.51 29.24 -2.98
C GLU A 134 -27.58 28.66 -3.91
N THR A 135 -27.33 28.80 -5.22
CA THR A 135 -28.13 28.05 -6.20
C THR A 135 -27.93 26.53 -6.02
N PRO A 136 -28.90 25.70 -6.41
CA PRO A 136 -28.78 24.24 -6.29
C PRO A 136 -27.53 23.66 -6.97
N ALA A 137 -27.12 24.24 -8.10
CA ALA A 137 -25.92 23.84 -8.83
C ALA A 137 -24.63 24.19 -8.05
N GLN A 138 -24.53 25.43 -7.54
CA GLN A 138 -23.40 25.88 -6.72
C GLN A 138 -23.28 25.07 -5.43
N ARG A 139 -24.40 24.83 -4.73
CA ARG A 139 -24.42 24.00 -3.51
C ARG A 139 -23.87 22.61 -3.78
N ARG A 140 -24.30 21.96 -4.87
CA ARG A 140 -23.77 20.65 -5.26
C ARG A 140 -22.28 20.70 -5.56
N GLU A 141 -21.82 21.71 -6.28
CA GLU A 141 -20.40 21.88 -6.60
C GLU A 141 -19.54 22.00 -5.33
N LEU A 142 -19.95 22.86 -4.40
CA LEU A 142 -19.27 23.07 -3.11
C LEU A 142 -19.21 21.78 -2.29
N LEU A 143 -20.34 21.07 -2.16
CA LEU A 143 -20.39 19.79 -1.45
C LEU A 143 -19.50 18.72 -2.10
N THR A 144 -19.53 18.63 -3.43
CA THR A 144 -18.68 17.70 -4.19
C THR A 144 -17.21 18.01 -3.97
N ARG A 145 -16.83 19.30 -4.01
CA ARG A 145 -15.45 19.74 -3.77
C ARG A 145 -14.95 19.35 -2.38
N VAL A 146 -15.78 19.53 -1.35
CA VAL A 146 -15.47 19.12 0.03
C VAL A 146 -15.24 17.62 0.11
N ILE A 147 -16.15 16.82 -0.46
CA ILE A 147 -16.05 15.36 -0.41
C ILE A 147 -14.80 14.87 -1.13
N VAL A 148 -14.55 15.33 -2.36
CA VAL A 148 -13.38 14.92 -3.14
C VAL A 148 -12.09 15.31 -2.43
N SER A 149 -11.98 16.55 -1.94
CA SER A 149 -10.79 17.03 -1.24
C SER A 149 -10.51 16.23 0.04
N ALA A 150 -11.54 16.01 0.87
CA ALA A 150 -11.41 15.24 2.10
C ALA A 150 -11.02 13.78 1.81
N ALA A 151 -11.65 13.16 0.80
CA ALA A 151 -11.34 11.78 0.42
C ALA A 151 -9.94 11.62 -0.19
N THR A 152 -9.47 12.59 -0.99
CA THR A 152 -8.11 12.57 -1.52
C THR A 152 -7.09 12.68 -0.39
N ALA A 153 -7.32 13.60 0.56
CA ALA A 153 -6.45 13.74 1.73
C ALA A 153 -6.42 12.47 2.59
N ASP A 154 -7.58 11.88 2.87
CA ASP A 154 -7.70 10.62 3.64
C ASP A 154 -6.92 9.47 2.98
N ARG A 155 -7.07 9.29 1.66
CA ARG A 155 -6.29 8.28 0.90
C ARG A 155 -4.80 8.55 0.91
N GLU A 156 -4.38 9.81 0.82
CA GLU A 156 -2.96 10.17 0.87
C GLU A 156 -2.37 9.80 2.24
N LEU A 157 -3.08 10.11 3.33
CA LEU A 157 -2.68 9.74 4.69
C LEU A 157 -2.57 8.21 4.85
N GLU A 158 -3.60 7.47 4.45
CA GLU A 158 -3.61 6.00 4.53
C GLU A 158 -2.44 5.38 3.77
N ALA A 159 -2.17 5.85 2.55
CA ALA A 159 -1.05 5.36 1.75
C ALA A 159 0.31 5.60 2.43
N GLN A 160 0.46 6.70 3.17
CA GLN A 160 1.69 6.96 3.94
C GLN A 160 1.76 6.07 5.18
N THR A 161 0.66 5.90 5.92
CA THR A 161 0.61 4.98 7.07
C THR A 161 0.98 3.55 6.64
N GLU A 162 0.38 3.04 5.55
CA GLU A 162 0.70 1.72 5.00
C GLU A 162 2.18 1.61 4.60
N ALA A 163 2.75 2.64 3.97
CA ALA A 163 4.16 2.64 3.60
C ALA A 163 5.08 2.48 4.82
N PHE A 164 4.76 3.12 5.95
CA PHE A 164 5.52 2.98 7.20
C PHE A 164 5.26 1.67 7.92
N GLU A 165 4.07 1.09 7.80
CA GLU A 165 3.82 -0.29 8.25
C GLU A 165 4.71 -1.29 7.51
N GLN A 166 4.86 -1.16 6.20
CA GLN A 166 5.74 -2.01 5.40
C GLN A 166 7.21 -1.87 5.82
N LEU A 167 7.65 -0.66 6.19
CA LEU A 167 9.01 -0.45 6.72
C LEU A 167 9.19 -1.12 8.09
N ARG A 168 8.21 -0.97 8.99
CA ARG A 168 8.24 -1.60 10.31
C ARG A 168 8.21 -3.12 10.20
N ASP A 169 7.40 -3.67 9.30
CA ASP A 169 7.38 -5.12 9.01
C ASP A 169 8.76 -5.63 8.57
N LEU A 170 9.44 -4.90 7.68
CA LEU A 170 10.80 -5.24 7.26
C LEU A 170 11.74 -5.28 8.46
N VAL A 171 11.70 -4.27 9.35
CA VAL A 171 12.54 -4.20 10.55
C VAL A 171 12.26 -5.36 11.49
N ILE A 172 10.98 -5.66 11.78
CA ILE A 172 10.56 -6.77 12.65
C ILE A 172 11.03 -8.12 12.09
N ASN A 173 10.90 -8.31 10.78
CA ASN A 173 11.24 -9.56 10.12
C ASN A 173 12.70 -9.62 9.62
N ALA A 174 13.51 -8.60 9.90
CA ALA A 174 14.87 -8.46 9.38
C ALA A 174 15.75 -9.71 9.60
N PRO A 175 15.77 -10.38 10.78
CA PRO A 175 16.60 -11.57 10.97
C PRO A 175 16.27 -12.69 9.98
N SER A 176 14.99 -13.02 9.82
CA SER A 176 14.55 -14.07 8.89
C SER A 176 14.84 -13.72 7.43
N ARG A 177 14.65 -12.45 7.04
CA ARG A 177 14.99 -11.95 5.71
C ARG A 177 16.49 -12.04 5.45
N LEU A 178 17.32 -11.66 6.41
CA LEU A 178 18.78 -11.72 6.27
C LEU A 178 19.28 -13.15 6.11
N ASP A 179 18.66 -14.12 6.77
CA ASP A 179 18.98 -15.54 6.55
C ASP A 179 18.63 -15.99 5.13
N MET A 180 17.47 -15.58 4.59
CA MET A 180 17.10 -15.84 3.20
C MET A 180 18.07 -15.17 2.20
N LEU A 181 18.50 -13.93 2.46
CA LEU A 181 19.46 -13.23 1.61
C LEU A 181 20.84 -13.91 1.63
N THR A 182 21.29 -14.38 2.80
CA THR A 182 22.52 -15.17 2.91
C THR A 182 22.41 -16.47 2.10
N GLN A 183 21.28 -17.17 2.14
CA GLN A 183 21.07 -18.38 1.33
C GLN A 183 21.15 -18.07 -0.18
N GLN A 184 20.47 -17.02 -0.63
CA GLN A 184 20.52 -16.57 -2.03
C GLN A 184 21.94 -16.15 -2.46
N TYR A 185 22.67 -15.46 -1.59
CA TYR A 185 24.07 -15.10 -1.84
C TYR A 185 24.94 -16.34 -2.06
N VAL A 186 24.82 -17.35 -1.19
CA VAL A 186 25.56 -18.61 -1.33
C VAL A 186 25.17 -19.32 -2.63
N GLU A 187 23.88 -19.45 -2.90
CA GLU A 187 23.34 -20.05 -4.15
C GLU A 187 23.96 -19.38 -5.39
N LEU A 188 23.88 -18.06 -5.50
CA LEU A 188 24.40 -17.30 -6.64
C LEU A 188 25.94 -17.38 -6.73
N THR A 189 26.63 -17.41 -5.59
CA THR A 189 28.09 -17.59 -5.57
C THR A 189 28.50 -18.93 -6.18
N THR A 190 27.73 -20.01 -5.93
CA THR A 190 28.01 -21.31 -6.54
C THR A 190 27.84 -21.33 -8.06
N ARG A 191 27.03 -20.41 -8.63
CA ARG A 191 26.81 -20.29 -10.07
C ARG A 191 27.94 -19.59 -10.81
N ILE A 192 28.84 -18.90 -10.11
CA ILE A 192 29.91 -18.10 -10.73
C ILE A 192 30.83 -18.95 -11.59
N ALA A 193 31.48 -19.97 -11.03
CA ALA A 193 32.42 -20.80 -11.80
C ALA A 193 31.75 -21.53 -12.98
N PRO A 194 30.57 -22.15 -12.83
CA PRO A 194 29.82 -22.70 -13.97
C PRO A 194 29.51 -21.66 -15.05
N SER A 195 29.13 -20.43 -14.68
CA SER A 195 28.81 -19.36 -15.63
C SER A 195 30.07 -18.86 -16.38
N GLN A 196 31.23 -18.82 -15.71
CA GLN A 196 32.51 -18.51 -16.37
C GLN A 196 32.87 -19.57 -17.42
N GLN A 197 32.71 -20.84 -17.08
CA GLN A 197 32.93 -21.93 -18.03
C GLN A 197 31.96 -21.85 -19.21
N ARG A 198 30.67 -21.63 -18.93
CA ARG A 198 29.63 -21.43 -19.94
C ARG A 198 30.00 -20.32 -20.91
N LEU A 199 30.44 -19.17 -20.39
CA LEU A 199 30.81 -18.02 -21.21
C LEU A 199 32.04 -18.31 -22.09
N ALA A 200 33.02 -19.07 -21.59
CA ALA A 200 34.17 -19.51 -22.38
C ALA A 200 33.76 -20.47 -23.51
N GLU A 201 32.90 -21.44 -23.23
CA GLU A 201 32.35 -22.35 -24.24
C GLU A 201 31.57 -21.60 -25.33
N LEU A 202 30.76 -20.61 -24.94
CA LEU A 202 30.04 -19.77 -25.91
C LEU A 202 30.99 -18.95 -26.78
N HIS A 203 32.12 -18.51 -26.21
CA HIS A 203 33.11 -17.73 -26.95
C HIS A 203 33.73 -18.57 -28.07
N ASP A 204 34.00 -19.85 -27.81
CA ASP A 204 34.47 -20.80 -28.81
C ASP A 204 33.39 -21.12 -29.87
N GLU A 205 32.10 -21.15 -29.51
CA GLU A 205 30.99 -21.49 -30.43
C GLU A 205 30.59 -20.33 -31.36
N PHE A 206 30.48 -19.10 -30.85
CA PHE A 206 29.88 -17.97 -31.58
C PHE A 206 30.85 -16.83 -31.91
N GLY A 207 32.05 -16.82 -31.31
CA GLY A 207 33.02 -15.73 -31.43
C GLY A 207 32.65 -14.47 -30.62
N GLU A 208 33.63 -13.59 -30.46
CA GLU A 208 33.56 -12.44 -29.54
C GLU A 208 32.42 -11.45 -29.83
N THR A 209 32.18 -11.15 -31.11
CA THR A 209 31.17 -10.16 -31.52
C THR A 209 29.74 -10.58 -31.16
N ALA A 210 29.44 -11.87 -31.15
CA ALA A 210 28.11 -12.38 -30.79
C ALA A 210 27.84 -12.30 -29.28
N LEU A 211 28.88 -12.17 -28.45
CA LEU A 211 28.78 -12.20 -26.99
C LEU A 211 29.00 -10.85 -26.32
N THR A 212 29.15 -9.78 -27.08
CA THR A 212 29.44 -8.44 -26.52
C THR A 212 28.46 -8.02 -25.42
N SER A 213 27.18 -8.41 -25.52
CA SER A 213 26.15 -8.10 -24.52
C SER A 213 26.27 -8.86 -23.20
N VAL A 214 26.97 -10.01 -23.18
CA VAL A 214 27.08 -10.89 -22.00
C VAL A 214 28.51 -11.09 -21.49
N ALA A 215 29.51 -10.62 -22.24
CA ALA A 215 30.93 -10.81 -21.93
C ALA A 215 31.32 -10.31 -20.53
N GLY A 216 30.71 -9.21 -20.06
CA GLY A 216 30.98 -8.63 -18.74
C GLY A 216 30.09 -9.15 -17.61
N ASN A 217 29.10 -9.98 -17.90
CA ASN A 217 28.02 -10.25 -16.95
C ASN A 217 28.50 -11.02 -15.71
N VAL A 218 29.42 -11.97 -15.86
CA VAL A 218 29.92 -12.75 -14.72
C VAL A 218 30.76 -11.89 -13.78
N THR A 219 31.61 -11.02 -14.32
CA THR A 219 32.39 -10.05 -13.53
C THR A 219 31.45 -9.06 -12.81
N ALA A 220 30.49 -8.49 -13.53
CA ALA A 220 29.50 -7.61 -12.93
C ALA A 220 28.69 -8.32 -11.83
N ALA A 221 28.32 -9.59 -12.03
CA ALA A 221 27.61 -10.38 -11.03
C ALA A 221 28.45 -10.57 -9.76
N GLN A 222 29.76 -10.84 -9.88
CA GLN A 222 30.67 -10.93 -8.72
C GLN A 222 30.74 -9.62 -7.94
N GLU A 223 30.82 -8.47 -8.63
CA GLU A 223 30.81 -7.16 -7.98
C GLU A 223 29.51 -6.91 -7.20
N ARG A 224 28.37 -7.31 -7.79
CA ARG A 224 27.06 -7.24 -7.11
C ARG A 224 27.00 -8.17 -5.90
N LEU A 225 27.58 -9.38 -5.98
CA LEU A 225 27.66 -10.29 -4.83
C LEU A 225 28.51 -9.72 -3.69
N VAL A 226 29.66 -9.12 -3.99
CA VAL A 226 30.50 -8.45 -2.97
C VAL A 226 29.74 -7.28 -2.32
N PHE A 227 29.00 -6.50 -3.10
CA PHE A 227 28.17 -5.43 -2.55
C PHE A 227 27.02 -5.98 -1.70
N ALA A 228 26.37 -7.07 -2.12
CA ALA A 228 25.33 -7.72 -1.34
C ALA A 228 25.85 -8.23 0.01
N ASP A 229 26.98 -8.93 0.02
CA ASP A 229 27.61 -9.46 1.24
C ASP A 229 27.90 -8.36 2.28
N ARG A 230 28.49 -7.24 1.83
CA ARG A 230 28.75 -6.08 2.70
C ARG A 230 27.46 -5.53 3.31
N ASN A 231 26.39 -5.41 2.52
CA ASN A 231 25.11 -4.89 2.99
C ASN A 231 24.38 -5.88 3.90
N ILE A 232 24.50 -7.19 3.67
CA ILE A 232 23.99 -8.23 4.58
C ILE A 232 24.72 -8.12 5.93
N GLY A 233 26.05 -7.95 5.93
CA GLY A 233 26.85 -7.73 7.13
C GLY A 233 26.41 -6.49 7.90
N MET A 234 26.32 -5.35 7.22
CA MET A 234 25.85 -4.08 7.81
C MET A 234 24.43 -4.21 8.39
N ALA A 235 23.51 -4.84 7.66
CA ALA A 235 22.15 -5.06 8.13
C ALA A 235 22.09 -5.97 9.36
N ARG A 236 22.93 -7.01 9.44
CA ARG A 236 23.05 -7.85 10.64
C ARG A 236 23.53 -7.04 11.84
N GLU A 237 24.57 -6.23 11.68
CA GLU A 237 25.05 -5.35 12.74
C GLU A 237 23.96 -4.39 13.23
N LEU A 238 23.30 -3.68 12.32
CA LEU A 238 22.22 -2.74 12.63
C LEU A 238 21.01 -3.44 13.28
N SER A 239 20.68 -4.66 12.87
CA SER A 239 19.56 -5.43 13.45
C SER A 239 19.76 -5.76 14.93
N THR A 240 21.01 -5.81 15.41
CA THR A 240 21.33 -6.07 16.81
C THR A 240 21.39 -4.82 17.68
N GLN A 241 21.39 -3.63 17.06
CA GLN A 241 21.51 -2.36 17.75
C GLN A 241 20.12 -1.74 17.95
N ALA A 242 19.66 -1.68 19.19
CA ALA A 242 18.42 -0.97 19.54
C ALA A 242 18.68 0.54 19.66
N VAL A 243 18.93 1.20 18.53
CA VAL A 243 19.16 2.66 18.47
C VAL A 243 17.97 3.31 17.78
N SER A 244 17.25 4.19 18.50
CA SER A 244 16.22 5.07 17.91
C SER A 244 16.83 5.85 16.73
N GLY A 245 16.11 5.94 15.61
CA GLY A 245 16.60 6.52 14.37
C GLY A 245 17.51 5.63 13.51
N GLY A 246 17.91 4.44 14.00
CA GLY A 246 18.76 3.49 13.25
C GLY A 246 18.01 2.63 12.22
N GLN A 247 16.67 2.64 12.25
CA GLN A 247 15.84 1.76 11.43
C GLN A 247 15.97 2.07 9.93
N SER A 248 16.17 3.34 9.57
CA SER A 248 16.42 3.75 8.18
C SER A 248 17.66 3.07 7.59
N GLY A 249 18.77 3.02 8.33
CA GLY A 249 19.99 2.37 7.86
C GLY A 249 19.80 0.87 7.67
N LEU A 250 19.04 0.21 8.56
CA LEU A 250 18.73 -1.21 8.44
C LEU A 250 17.91 -1.49 7.18
N VAL A 251 16.85 -0.73 6.96
CA VAL A 251 16.00 -0.83 5.76
C VAL A 251 16.84 -0.66 4.49
N ASP A 252 17.71 0.35 4.46
CA ASP A 252 18.53 0.64 3.29
C ASP A 252 19.52 -0.49 2.99
N ALA A 253 20.20 -1.02 4.01
CA ALA A 253 21.12 -2.14 3.86
C ALA A 253 20.41 -3.41 3.36
N VAL A 254 19.23 -3.75 3.92
CA VAL A 254 18.43 -4.91 3.46
C VAL A 254 18.02 -4.74 2.00
N ARG A 255 17.46 -3.59 1.63
CA ARG A 255 17.00 -3.32 0.25
C ARG A 255 18.17 -3.27 -0.74
N ALA A 256 19.32 -2.75 -0.33
CA ALA A 256 20.53 -2.75 -1.14
C ALA A 256 21.04 -4.17 -1.42
N ALA A 257 21.03 -5.05 -0.42
CA ALA A 257 21.36 -6.46 -0.59
C ALA A 257 20.36 -7.18 -1.50
N GLU A 258 19.04 -7.03 -1.26
CA GLU A 258 17.98 -7.58 -2.11
C GLU A 258 18.15 -7.18 -3.59
N SER A 259 18.34 -5.88 -3.84
CA SER A 259 18.53 -5.35 -5.20
C SER A 259 19.80 -5.89 -5.86
N ALA A 260 20.91 -5.98 -5.13
CA ALA A 260 22.17 -6.48 -5.66
C ALA A 260 22.11 -7.98 -6.00
N LEU A 261 21.47 -8.80 -5.15
CA LEU A 261 21.25 -10.22 -5.43
C LEU A 261 20.34 -10.42 -6.64
N GLY A 262 19.28 -9.62 -6.78
CA GLY A 262 18.41 -9.64 -7.96
C GLY A 262 19.15 -9.29 -9.26
N GLN A 263 20.05 -8.30 -9.21
CA GLN A 263 20.91 -7.94 -10.34
C GLN A 263 21.92 -9.04 -10.67
N ALA A 264 22.60 -9.61 -9.68
CA ALA A 264 23.53 -10.73 -9.88
C ALA A 264 22.82 -11.92 -10.54
N ARG A 265 21.63 -12.28 -10.06
CA ARG A 265 20.79 -13.33 -10.65
C ARG A 265 20.49 -13.05 -12.13
N SER A 266 19.99 -11.86 -12.43
CA SER A 266 19.63 -11.47 -13.80
C SER A 266 20.83 -11.52 -14.77
N LEU A 267 22.01 -11.11 -14.30
CA LEU A 267 23.24 -11.16 -15.09
C LEU A 267 23.68 -12.59 -15.40
N LEU A 268 23.60 -13.51 -14.43
CA LEU A 268 23.94 -14.91 -14.62
C LEU A 268 22.90 -15.63 -15.49
N ASP A 269 21.61 -15.34 -15.31
CA ASP A 269 20.53 -15.87 -16.15
C ASP A 269 20.70 -15.46 -17.62
N ALA A 270 21.21 -14.25 -17.88
CA ALA A 270 21.53 -13.78 -19.23
C ALA A 270 22.69 -14.57 -19.87
N VAL A 271 23.68 -15.03 -19.08
CA VAL A 271 24.75 -15.91 -19.59
C VAL A 271 24.20 -17.29 -19.94
N ASP A 272 23.32 -17.83 -19.09
CA ASP A 272 22.71 -19.15 -19.29
C ASP A 272 21.83 -19.19 -20.56
N SER A 273 21.12 -18.09 -20.85
CA SER A 273 20.21 -17.95 -22.00
C SER A 273 20.87 -17.50 -23.31
N ALA A 274 22.08 -16.93 -23.26
CA ALA A 274 22.77 -16.32 -24.41
C ALA A 274 22.82 -17.21 -25.67
N ALA A 275 23.09 -18.51 -25.51
CA ALA A 275 23.17 -19.43 -26.64
C ALA A 275 21.84 -19.55 -27.42
N GLY A 276 20.71 -19.56 -26.69
CA GLY A 276 19.38 -19.61 -27.29
C GLY A 276 19.08 -18.31 -28.02
N ASP A 277 19.36 -17.18 -27.37
CA ASP A 277 19.10 -15.85 -27.90
C ASP A 277 19.90 -15.57 -29.18
N ILE A 278 21.19 -15.93 -29.22
CA ILE A 278 22.04 -15.75 -30.41
C ILE A 278 21.53 -16.59 -31.58
N ARG A 279 21.15 -17.86 -31.33
CA ARG A 279 20.60 -18.74 -32.37
C ARG A 279 19.25 -18.26 -32.90
N HIS A 280 18.40 -17.71 -32.03
CA HIS A 280 17.11 -17.13 -32.43
C HIS A 280 17.26 -15.79 -33.16
N ALA A 281 18.23 -14.95 -32.76
CA ALA A 281 18.54 -13.67 -33.39
C ALA A 281 19.22 -13.81 -34.77
N SER A 282 19.71 -15.01 -35.10
CA SER A 282 20.35 -15.32 -36.39
C SER A 282 19.47 -16.17 -37.34
N PRO A 283 18.30 -15.68 -37.83
CA PRO A 283 17.53 -16.41 -38.83
C PRO A 283 18.14 -16.38 -40.24
N SER A 284 19.34 -15.83 -40.44
CA SER A 284 19.98 -15.70 -41.77
C SER A 284 21.31 -16.44 -41.91
N CYS A 285 21.26 -17.77 -41.96
CA CYS A 285 22.22 -18.54 -42.77
C CYS A 285 21.68 -19.94 -43.13
N ARG A 286 20.53 -19.98 -43.83
CA ARG A 286 20.03 -21.24 -44.42
C ARG A 286 19.43 -21.06 -45.82
N ARG A 287 19.98 -20.14 -46.62
CA ARG A 287 19.75 -20.02 -48.08
C ARG A 287 21.01 -19.52 -48.80
N SER A 288 22.06 -20.33 -48.93
CA SER A 288 23.15 -20.08 -49.89
C SER A 288 23.96 -21.32 -50.28
N TRP A 289 23.39 -22.53 -50.19
CA TRP A 289 24.05 -23.79 -50.64
C TRP A 289 23.13 -24.63 -51.54
N LEU A 290 22.37 -23.96 -52.40
CA LEU A 290 21.59 -24.56 -53.49
C LEU A 290 21.58 -23.58 -54.68
N MET A 291 22.76 -23.36 -55.27
CA MET A 291 23.04 -23.03 -56.67
C MET A 291 24.52 -23.29 -56.92
#